data_AF-A0A183KZ69-F1
#
_entry.id   AF-A0A183KZ69-F1
#
_cell.length_a   1.000
_cell.length_b   1.000
_cell.length_c   1.000
_cell.angle_alpha   90.00
_cell.angle_beta   90.00
_cell.angle_gamma   90.00
#
_symmetry.space_group_name_H-M   'P 1'
#
loop_
_entity.id
_entity.type
_entity.pdbx_description
1 polymer ?
#
loop_
_entity_poly.entity_id
_entity_poly.type
_entity_poly.pdbx_seq_one_letter_code
_entity_poly.pdbx_strand_id
1 'polypeptide(L)'
;MLKLCSAMYQRYSDFGVLFFDAWKKSFSSHKDLKNTNLSKLRVDLALFADLNTIGIFRDADGIRLLAGQLTLLTANDHDNFSNIGIISSFCRHCSDDWIGVIPRRIR
;
A
#
# COMPACT_ATOMS: atom_id res chain seq x y z
N MET A 1 10.45 -2.54 -10.53
CA MET A 1 9.02 -2.95 -10.55
C MET A 1 8.15 -1.91 -11.27
N LEU A 2 8.09 -0.66 -10.81
CA LEU A 2 7.20 0.37 -11.37
C LEU A 2 7.30 0.55 -12.89
N LYS A 3 8.52 0.67 -13.45
CA LYS A 3 8.74 0.79 -14.90
C LYS A 3 8.14 -0.36 -15.71
N LEU A 4 8.22 -1.59 -15.18
CA LEU A 4 7.63 -2.77 -15.83
C LEU A 4 6.11 -2.69 -15.79
N CYS A 5 5.53 -2.35 -14.63
CA CYS A 5 4.09 -2.17 -14.49
C CYS A 5 3.57 -1.06 -15.41
N SER A 6 4.29 0.05 -15.56
CA SER A 6 3.94 1.14 -16.50
C SER A 6 3.97 0.65 -17.96
N ALA A 7 5.01 -0.09 -18.35
CA ALA A 7 5.11 -0.63 -19.71
C ALA A 7 3.96 -1.63 -20.00
N MET A 8 3.65 -2.50 -19.04
CA MET A 8 2.52 -3.42 -19.12
C MET A 8 1.20 -2.67 -19.25
N TYR A 9 0.96 -1.67 -18.40
CA TYR A 9 -0.26 -0.87 -18.40
C TYR A 9 -0.48 -0.10 -19.71
N GLN A 10 0.60 0.41 -20.31
CA GLN A 10 0.52 1.11 -21.60
C GLN A 10 0.30 0.18 -22.79
N ARG A 11 0.68 -1.10 -22.66
CA ARG A 11 0.60 -2.09 -23.74
C ARG A 11 -0.68 -2.93 -23.72
N TYR A 12 -1.20 -3.22 -22.52
CA TYR A 12 -2.31 -4.13 -22.31
C TYR A 12 -3.43 -3.42 -21.54
N SER A 13 -4.58 -3.24 -22.19
CA SER A 13 -5.71 -2.47 -21.66
C SER A 13 -6.37 -3.09 -20.43
N ASP A 14 -6.27 -4.40 -20.27
CA ASP A 14 -6.83 -5.20 -19.17
C ASP A 14 -5.87 -5.33 -17.97
N PHE A 15 -4.59 -5.01 -18.15
CA PHE A 15 -3.56 -5.21 -17.12
C PHE A 15 -3.91 -4.52 -15.80
N GLY A 16 -4.34 -3.25 -15.84
CA GLY A 16 -4.66 -2.50 -14.63
C GLY A 16 -5.77 -3.15 -13.80
N VAL A 17 -6.83 -3.61 -14.46
CA VAL A 17 -7.99 -4.26 -13.81
C VAL A 17 -7.59 -5.61 -13.21
N LEU A 18 -6.92 -6.46 -14.00
CA LEU A 18 -6.49 -7.78 -13.54
C LEU A 18 -5.48 -7.69 -12.40
N PHE A 19 -4.56 -6.72 -12.48
CA PHE A 19 -3.56 -6.50 -11.44
C PHE A 19 -4.20 -5.97 -10.16
N PHE A 20 -5.17 -5.07 -10.27
CA PHE A 20 -5.93 -4.59 -9.12
C PHE A 20 -6.73 -5.70 -8.43
N ASP A 21 -7.35 -6.60 -9.20
CA ASP A 21 -8.03 -7.78 -8.67
C ASP A 21 -7.09 -8.72 -7.92
N ALA A 22 -5.86 -8.90 -8.41
CA ALA A 22 -4.84 -9.67 -7.71
C ALA A 22 -4.45 -9.02 -6.37
N TRP A 23 -4.34 -7.69 -6.32
CA TRP A 23 -4.08 -6.96 -5.07
C TRP A 23 -5.20 -7.08 -4.06
N LYS A 24 -6.47 -6.97 -4.48
CA LYS A 24 -7.63 -7.20 -3.61
C LYS A 24 -7.57 -8.60 -2.98
N LYS A 25 -7.25 -9.63 -3.78
CA LYS A 25 -7.08 -11.00 -3.27
C LYS A 25 -5.91 -11.09 -2.28
N SER A 26 -4.75 -10.51 -2.61
CA SER A 26 -3.59 -10.49 -1.72
C SER A 26 -3.92 -9.88 -0.37
N PHE A 27 -4.52 -8.68 -0.36
CA PHE A 27 -4.87 -7.99 0.89
C PHE A 27 -6.05 -8.60 1.64
N SER A 28 -6.96 -9.30 0.96
CA SER A 28 -8.04 -10.05 1.64
C SER A 28 -7.53 -11.16 2.55
N SER A 29 -6.31 -11.67 2.31
CA SER A 29 -5.68 -12.69 3.15
C SER A 29 -5.22 -12.17 4.51
N HIS A 30 -5.12 -10.85 4.68
CA HIS A 30 -4.59 -10.22 5.90
C HIS A 30 -5.65 -9.94 6.98
N LYS A 31 -6.90 -10.38 6.79
CA LYS A 31 -7.96 -10.22 7.81
C LYS A 31 -7.58 -10.82 9.17
N ASP A 32 -6.69 -11.82 9.18
CA ASP A 32 -6.04 -12.32 10.39
C ASP A 32 -4.54 -11.99 10.35
N LEU A 33 -4.17 -10.93 11.08
CA LEU A 33 -2.78 -10.47 11.19
C LEU A 33 -1.86 -11.49 11.88
N LYS A 34 -2.37 -12.44 12.68
CA LYS A 34 -1.54 -13.41 13.41
C LYS A 34 -0.73 -14.32 12.49
N ASN A 35 -1.30 -14.67 11.33
CA ASN A 35 -0.67 -15.55 10.35
C ASN A 35 -0.12 -14.80 9.14
N THR A 36 -0.14 -13.46 9.18
CA THR A 36 0.32 -12.62 8.08
C THR A 36 1.83 -12.41 8.16
N ASN A 37 2.50 -12.59 7.02
CA ASN A 37 3.90 -12.20 6.89
C ASN A 37 4.02 -10.66 6.88
N LEU A 38 4.27 -10.08 8.06
CA LEU A 38 4.39 -8.64 8.27
C LEU A 38 5.53 -8.00 7.48
N SER A 39 6.62 -8.74 7.23
CA SER A 39 7.74 -8.24 6.41
C SER A 39 7.33 -8.07 4.95
N LYS A 40 6.53 -9.00 4.42
CA LYS A 40 5.95 -8.89 3.08
C LYS A 40 4.93 -7.76 3.03
N LEU A 41 4.01 -7.67 4.00
CA LEU A 41 2.98 -6.63 4.04
C LEU A 41 3.59 -5.23 4.00
N ARG A 42 4.69 -5.00 4.72
CA ARG A 42 5.42 -3.71 4.69
C ARG A 42 5.86 -3.31 3.28
N VAL A 43 6.44 -4.24 2.52
CA VAL A 43 6.91 -3.98 1.15
C VAL A 43 5.74 -3.83 0.19
N ASP A 44 4.71 -4.65 0.37
CA ASP A 44 3.48 -4.62 -0.43
C ASP A 44 2.75 -3.27 -0.31
N LEU A 45 2.64 -2.71 0.91
CA LEU A 45 2.02 -1.40 1.12
C LEU A 45 2.78 -0.26 0.40
N ALA A 46 4.11 -0.27 0.48
CA ALA A 46 4.93 0.73 -0.21
C ALA A 46 4.79 0.62 -1.74
N LEU A 47 4.89 -0.60 -2.28
CA LEU A 47 4.73 -0.82 -3.71
C LEU A 47 3.32 -0.45 -4.19
N PHE A 48 2.29 -0.80 -3.43
CA PHE A 48 0.92 -0.49 -3.79
C PHE A 48 0.64 1.02 -3.78
N ALA A 49 1.20 1.77 -2.83
CA ALA A 49 1.16 3.22 -2.84
C ALA A 49 1.86 3.80 -4.07
N ASP A 50 3.09 3.36 -4.37
CA ASP A 50 3.81 3.82 -5.56
C ASP A 50 3.01 3.57 -6.85
N LEU A 51 2.40 2.39 -6.99
CA LEU A 51 1.56 2.03 -8.15
C LEU A 51 0.34 2.94 -8.30
N ASN A 52 -0.29 3.33 -7.18
CA ASN A 52 -1.37 4.32 -7.20
C ASN A 52 -0.84 5.72 -7.56
N THR A 53 0.31 6.15 -7.00
CA THR A 53 0.94 7.45 -7.32
C THR A 53 1.21 7.58 -8.81
N ILE A 54 1.74 6.53 -9.46
CA ILE A 54 2.01 6.54 -10.90
C ILE A 54 0.78 6.25 -11.78
N GLY A 55 -0.42 6.17 -11.19
CA GLY A 55 -1.68 6.08 -11.91
C GLY A 55 -1.98 4.72 -12.56
N ILE A 56 -1.38 3.63 -12.08
CA ILE A 56 -1.71 2.26 -12.54
C ILE A 56 -3.14 1.90 -12.13
N PHE A 57 -3.57 2.32 -10.93
CA PHE A 57 -4.95 2.18 -10.45
C PHE A 57 -5.59 3.57 -10.50
N ARG A 58 -6.51 3.77 -11.45
CA ARG A 58 -7.08 5.10 -11.75
C ARG A 58 -8.26 5.49 -10.87
N ASP A 59 -8.85 4.51 -10.17
CA ASP A 59 -10.07 4.71 -9.41
C ASP A 59 -9.79 4.95 -7.93
N ALA A 60 -10.69 5.67 -7.26
CA ALA A 60 -10.68 5.88 -5.82
C ALA A 60 -10.72 4.57 -5.00
N ASP A 61 -11.01 3.44 -5.66
CA ASP A 61 -10.92 2.10 -5.07
C ASP A 61 -9.49 1.74 -4.61
N GLY A 62 -8.47 2.17 -5.35
CA GLY A 62 -7.07 1.93 -4.97
C GLY A 62 -6.71 2.59 -3.65
N ILE A 63 -7.07 3.87 -3.51
CA ILE A 63 -6.87 4.65 -2.29
C ILE A 63 -7.66 4.04 -1.12
N ARG A 64 -8.94 3.68 -1.34
CA ARG A 64 -9.78 3.06 -0.31
C ARG A 64 -9.22 1.71 0.17
N LEU A 65 -8.69 0.90 -0.75
CA LEU A 65 -8.07 -0.38 -0.40
C LEU A 65 -6.83 -0.17 0.49
N LEU A 66 -5.95 0.78 0.14
CA LEU A 66 -4.78 1.11 0.93
C LEU A 66 -5.16 1.64 2.32
N ALA A 67 -6.11 2.56 2.38
CA ALA A 67 -6.63 3.11 3.64
C ALA A 67 -7.20 2.01 4.55
N GLY A 68 -7.90 1.03 3.97
CA GLY A 68 -8.41 -0.12 4.71
C GLY A 68 -7.29 -0.96 5.34
N GLN A 69 -6.17 -1.16 4.64
CA GLN A 69 -5.03 -1.89 5.20
C GLN A 69 -4.34 -1.14 6.34
N LEU A 70 -4.16 0.18 6.18
CA LEU A 70 -3.59 1.02 7.24
C LEU A 70 -4.48 1.05 8.47
N THR A 71 -5.80 1.17 8.27
CA THR A 71 -6.80 1.13 9.35
C THR A 71 -6.72 -0.19 10.12
N LEU A 72 -6.61 -1.31 9.40
CA LEU A 72 -6.48 -2.64 10.01
C LEU A 72 -5.20 -2.74 10.87
N LEU A 73 -4.07 -2.23 10.40
CA LEU A 73 -2.81 -2.21 11.16
C LEU A 73 -2.94 -1.36 12.42
N THR A 74 -3.49 -0.15 12.31
CA THR A 74 -3.68 0.74 13.45
C THR A 74 -4.67 0.20 14.48
N ALA A 75 -5.75 -0.45 14.02
CA ALA A 75 -6.77 -1.04 14.89
C ALA A 75 -6.30 -2.33 15.59
N ASN A 76 -5.17 -2.92 15.19
CA ASN A 76 -4.58 -4.07 15.88
C ASN A 76 -3.41 -3.66 16.80
N ASP A 77 -3.05 -2.38 16.84
CA ASP A 77 -1.96 -1.82 17.64
C ASP A 77 -2.50 -1.07 18.87
N HIS A 78 -3.23 -1.76 19.74
CA HIS A 78 -3.75 -1.18 20.99
C HIS A 78 -2.77 -1.28 22.16
N ASP A 79 -2.17 -2.47 22.38
CA ASP A 79 -1.36 -2.73 23.58
C ASP A 79 0.13 -2.93 23.27
N ASN A 80 0.46 -3.71 22.24
CA ASN A 80 1.84 -4.14 21.96
C ASN A 80 2.53 -3.41 20.80
N PHE A 81 1.83 -2.49 20.12
CA PHE A 81 2.34 -1.66 19.01
C PHE A 81 3.23 -2.42 18.01
N SER A 82 2.85 -3.64 17.63
CA SER A 82 3.69 -4.53 16.83
C SER A 82 3.75 -4.11 15.37
N ASN A 83 2.80 -3.30 14.89
CA ASN A 83 2.71 -2.82 13.52
C ASN A 83 3.30 -1.41 13.33
N ILE A 84 3.73 -0.72 14.39
CA ILE A 84 4.22 0.66 14.33
C ILE A 84 5.44 0.82 13.39
N GLY A 85 6.29 -0.22 13.30
CA GLY A 85 7.42 -0.23 12.37
C GLY A 85 6.97 -0.25 10.90
N ILE A 86 5.85 -0.91 10.60
CA ILE A 86 5.25 -0.95 9.27
C ILE A 86 4.66 0.41 8.92
N ILE A 87 3.85 0.97 9.83
CA ILE A 87 3.21 2.28 9.66
C ILE A 87 4.27 3.38 9.50
N SER A 88 5.31 3.39 10.33
CA SER A 88 6.40 4.36 10.22
C SER A 88 7.18 4.22 8.91
N SER A 89 7.40 2.99 8.44
CA SER A 89 8.03 2.74 7.13
C SER A 89 7.17 3.28 5.99
N PHE A 90 5.86 3.04 6.05
CA PHE A 90 4.91 3.54 5.07
C PHE A 90 4.93 5.07 5.02
N CYS A 91 4.77 5.73 6.17
CA CYS A 91 4.80 7.19 6.25
C CYS A 91 6.13 7.75 5.72
N ARG A 92 7.28 7.13 6.01
CA ARG A 92 8.57 7.61 5.49
C ARG A 92 8.67 7.50 3.96
N HIS A 93 8.10 6.45 3.37
CA HIS A 93 8.17 6.23 1.92
C HIS A 93 7.15 7.07 1.16
N CYS A 94 5.98 7.30 1.73
CA CYS A 94 4.82 7.89 1.05
C CYS A 94 4.41 9.27 1.58
N SER A 95 5.19 9.91 2.47
CA SER A 95 4.74 11.08 3.25
C SER A 95 4.20 12.22 2.41
N ASP A 96 4.92 12.59 1.35
CA ASP A 96 4.67 13.82 0.61
C ASP A 96 3.50 13.64 -0.36
N ASP A 97 3.50 12.54 -1.12
CA ASP A 97 2.49 12.26 -2.13
C ASP A 97 1.15 11.77 -1.56
N TRP A 98 1.16 11.15 -0.37
CA TRP A 98 -0.05 10.51 0.20
C TRP A 98 -0.64 11.19 1.42
N ILE A 99 0.22 11.69 2.31
CA ILE A 99 -0.20 12.15 3.65
C ILE A 99 0.01 13.67 3.78
N GLY A 100 0.71 14.30 2.83
CA GLY A 100 1.07 15.72 2.87
C GLY A 100 1.94 16.07 4.09
N VAL A 101 2.68 15.09 4.62
CA VAL A 101 3.47 15.26 5.85
C VAL A 101 4.89 15.66 5.48
N ILE A 102 5.29 16.87 5.84
CA ILE A 102 6.69 17.31 5.72
C ILE A 102 7.45 16.90 6.99
N PRO A 103 8.45 16.02 6.91
CA PRO A 103 9.23 15.60 8.07
C PRO A 103 9.95 16.78 8.74
N ARG A 104 9.93 16.86 10.07
CA ARG A 104 10.59 17.96 10.82
C ARG A 104 12.09 18.12 10.54
N ARG A 105 12.80 17.05 10.16
CA ARG A 105 14.24 17.10 9.81
C ARG A 105 14.52 17.77 8.46
N ILE A 106 13.49 17.92 7.63
CA ILE A 106 13.55 18.56 6.30
C ILE A 106 13.13 20.05 6.41
N ARG A 107 12.58 20.46 7.58
CA ARG A 107 12.19 21.85 7.86
C ARG A 107 13.38 22.70 8.30
#